data_AF-A0A6J2YGL3-F1
#
_entry.id   AF-A0A6J2YGL3-F1
#
_cell.length_a   1.000
_cell.length_b   1.000
_cell.length_c   1.000
_cell.angle_alpha   90.00
_cell.angle_beta   90.00
_cell.angle_gamma   90.00
#
_symmetry.space_group_name_H-M   'P 1'
#
loop_
_entity.id
_entity.type
_entity.pdbx_description
1 polymer ?
#
loop_
_entity_poly.entity_id
_entity_poly.type
_entity_poly.pdbx_seq_one_letter_code
_entity_poly.pdbx_strand_id
1 'polypeptide(L)'
;MHITNDGSFDEEIKCRNNQGRQAIRQLNSILWDKAVSKENKHKIYNSIVKSIISYGSEVWPLKERNLKLLEATEMDFWRRAAGKSKLDRVRNERIQNIIGVKHRISEDIKINQLRWYGHVQRMEENRIPKKILNWTPQGKRRET
;
A
#
# COMPACT_ATOMS: atom_id res chain seq x y z
N MET A 1 12.23 6.39 7.87
CA MET A 1 10.84 6.80 8.14
C MET A 1 10.84 8.32 8.20
N HIS A 2 10.16 9.00 7.28
CA HIS A 2 10.18 10.47 7.22
C HIS A 2 8.90 11.00 7.88
N ILE A 3 9.03 11.42 9.13
CA ILE A 3 7.94 12.03 9.89
C ILE A 3 8.10 13.54 9.73
N THR A 4 7.08 14.19 9.17
CA THR A 4 7.09 15.65 9.04
C THR A 4 6.92 16.32 10.41
N ASN A 5 7.31 17.59 10.51
CA ASN A 5 7.23 18.35 11.78
C ASN A 5 5.80 18.48 12.35
N ASP A 6 4.76 18.23 11.54
CA ASP A 6 3.34 18.16 11.94
C ASP A 6 2.88 16.74 12.33
N GLY A 7 3.80 15.76 12.39
CA GLY A 7 3.50 14.37 12.73
C GLY A 7 2.75 13.60 11.63
N SER A 8 2.71 14.13 10.41
CA SER A 8 2.01 13.51 9.29
C SER A 8 2.88 12.46 8.58
N PHE A 9 2.26 11.35 8.21
CA PHE A 9 2.87 10.30 7.38
C PHE A 9 2.55 10.47 5.89
N ASP A 10 1.82 11.52 5.51
CA ASP A 10 1.36 11.70 4.13
C ASP A 10 2.53 11.83 3.13
N GLU A 11 3.62 12.49 3.52
CA GLU A 11 4.81 12.61 2.66
C GLU A 11 5.54 11.28 2.50
N GLU A 12 5.68 10.50 3.58
CA GLU A 12 6.26 9.17 3.49
C GLU A 12 5.45 8.25 2.58
N ILE A 13 4.12 8.23 2.75
CA ILE A 13 3.22 7.45 1.90
C ILE A 13 3.36 7.88 0.43
N LYS A 14 3.39 9.19 0.15
CA LYS A 14 3.63 9.69 -1.21
C LYS A 14 5.00 9.28 -1.75
N CYS A 15 6.04 9.33 -0.94
CA CYS A 15 7.38 8.91 -1.32
C CYS A 15 7.40 7.42 -1.70
N ARG A 16 6.84 6.54 -0.86
CA ARG A 16 6.71 5.10 -1.14
C ARG A 16 5.88 4.82 -2.38
N ASN A 17 4.76 5.52 -2.53
CA ASN A 17 3.93 5.44 -3.72
C ASN A 17 4.71 5.83 -4.99
N ASN A 18 5.51 6.90 -4.93
CA ASN A 18 6.35 7.32 -6.06
C ASN A 18 7.45 6.31 -6.38
N GLN A 19 8.09 5.71 -5.38
CA GLN A 19 9.05 4.62 -5.57
C GLN A 19 8.38 3.40 -6.24
N GLY A 20 7.18 3.02 -5.78
CA GLY A 20 6.39 1.96 -6.40
C GLY A 20 6.09 2.28 -7.87
N ARG A 21 5.65 3.50 -8.18
CA ARG A 21 5.42 3.94 -9.57
C ARG A 21 6.69 3.90 -10.43
N GLN A 22 7.85 4.20 -9.87
CA GLN A 22 9.12 4.09 -10.58
C GLN A 22 9.46 2.62 -10.88
N ALA A 23 9.30 1.72 -9.91
CA ALA A 23 9.48 0.29 -10.13
C ALA A 23 8.53 -0.24 -11.23
N ILE A 24 7.26 0.16 -11.21
CA ILE A 24 6.30 -0.20 -12.26
C ILE A 24 6.76 0.27 -13.65
N ARG A 25 7.34 1.47 -13.76
CA ARG A 25 7.88 2.00 -15.02
C ARG A 25 9.06 1.17 -15.51
N GLN A 26 9.98 0.78 -14.62
CA GLN A 26 11.13 -0.06 -14.98
C GLN A 26 10.69 -1.46 -15.44
N LEU A 27 9.63 -2.00 -14.84
CA LEU A 27 9.05 -3.30 -15.21
C LEU A 27 8.18 -3.26 -16.47
N ASN A 28 8.05 -2.11 -17.14
CA ASN A 28 7.04 -1.93 -18.19
C ASN A 28 7.16 -2.94 -19.34
N SER A 29 8.38 -3.23 -19.83
CA SER A 29 8.58 -4.22 -20.89
C SER A 29 8.04 -5.61 -20.50
N ILE A 30 8.36 -6.06 -19.29
CA ILE A 30 7.92 -7.36 -18.73
C ILE A 30 6.40 -7.38 -18.53
N LEU A 31 5.81 -6.27 -18.08
CA LEU A 31 4.36 -6.21 -17.83
C LEU A 31 3.55 -6.27 -19.12
N TRP A 32 4.05 -5.69 -20.21
CA TRP A 32 3.39 -5.73 -21.52
C TRP A 32 3.67 -7.00 -22.31
N ASP A 33 4.68 -7.77 -21.93
CA ASP A 33 5.00 -9.04 -22.56
C ASP A 33 3.88 -10.08 -22.33
N LYS A 34 3.43 -10.69 -23.42
CA LYS A 34 2.40 -11.73 -23.44
C LYS A 34 2.97 -13.12 -23.14
N ALA A 35 4.28 -13.32 -23.31
CA ALA A 35 4.96 -14.57 -22.97
C ALA A 35 5.05 -14.77 -21.45
N VAL A 36 5.07 -13.67 -20.68
CA VAL A 36 5.10 -13.73 -19.22
C VAL A 36 3.72 -14.10 -18.68
N SER A 37 3.65 -15.23 -17.96
CA SER A 37 2.41 -15.72 -17.37
C SER A 37 1.84 -14.75 -16.33
N LYS A 38 0.51 -14.78 -16.15
CA LYS A 38 -0.17 -13.99 -15.10
C LYS A 38 0.39 -14.30 -13.71
N GLU A 39 0.67 -15.57 -13.44
CA GLU A 39 1.23 -16.01 -12.16
C GLU A 39 2.59 -15.36 -11.88
N ASN A 40 3.47 -15.28 -12.87
CA ASN A 40 4.75 -14.61 -12.72
C ASN A 40 4.58 -13.09 -12.51
N LYS A 41 3.61 -12.46 -13.19
CA LYS A 41 3.26 -11.05 -12.92
C LYS A 41 2.75 -10.83 -11.49
N HIS A 42 1.98 -11.78 -10.94
CA HIS A 42 1.58 -11.76 -9.52
C HIS A 42 2.79 -11.90 -8.58
N LYS A 43 3.74 -12.79 -8.88
CA LYS A 43 4.97 -12.93 -8.09
C LYS A 43 5.80 -11.64 -8.10
N ILE A 44 5.95 -11.01 -9.27
CA ILE A 44 6.64 -9.72 -9.41
C ILE A 44 5.94 -8.62 -8.60
N TYR A 45 4.61 -8.54 -8.67
CA TYR A 45 3.84 -7.58 -7.89
C TYR A 45 4.10 -7.74 -6.40
N ASN A 46 3.92 -8.95 -5.87
CA ASN A 46 4.02 -9.22 -4.45
C ASN A 46 5.44 -9.03 -3.91
N SER A 47 6.47 -9.38 -4.70
CA SER A 47 7.87 -9.27 -4.28
C SER A 47 8.44 -7.85 -4.36
N ILE A 48 8.08 -7.07 -5.38
CA ILE A 48 8.69 -5.76 -5.65
C ILE A 48 7.72 -4.62 -5.35
N VAL A 49 6.59 -4.57 -6.05
CA VAL A 49 5.73 -3.38 -6.03
C VAL A 49 4.99 -3.27 -4.70
N LYS A 50 4.37 -4.37 -4.25
CA LYS A 50 3.64 -4.44 -2.98
C LYS A 50 4.58 -4.17 -1.81
N SER A 51 5.76 -4.79 -1.80
CA SER A 51 6.75 -4.62 -0.71
C SER A 51 7.23 -3.17 -0.58
N ILE A 52 7.49 -2.48 -1.69
CA ILE A 52 7.87 -1.05 -1.67
C ILE A 52 6.74 -0.19 -1.13
N ILE A 53 5.52 -0.40 -1.60
CA ILE A 53 4.38 0.46 -1.30
C ILE A 53 3.84 0.22 0.13
N SER A 54 3.86 -1.02 0.62
CA SER A 54 3.37 -1.36 1.96
C SER A 54 4.43 -1.22 3.05
N TYR A 55 5.67 -0.85 2.71
CA TYR A 55 6.72 -0.74 3.70
C TYR A 55 6.38 0.32 4.75
N GLY A 56 6.27 -0.08 6.02
CA GLY A 56 5.91 0.80 7.13
C GLY A 56 4.39 1.04 7.27
N SER A 57 3.55 0.37 6.48
CA SER A 57 2.10 0.58 6.53
C SER A 57 1.44 0.16 7.85
N GLU A 58 2.13 -0.65 8.65
CA GLU A 58 1.67 -1.11 9.98
C GLU A 58 1.41 0.02 10.96
N VAL A 59 2.13 1.14 10.82
CA VAL A 59 2.08 2.27 11.77
C VAL A 59 1.54 3.55 11.14
N TRP A 60 1.15 3.51 9.87
CA TRP A 60 0.58 4.68 9.19
C TRP A 60 -0.86 4.95 9.64
N PRO A 61 -1.22 6.21 9.95
CA PRO A 61 -2.61 6.62 10.07
C PRO A 61 -3.29 6.54 8.70
N LEU A 62 -4.22 5.59 8.52
CA LEU A 62 -4.91 5.37 7.25
C LEU A 62 -5.97 6.44 7.00
N LYS A 63 -5.59 7.49 6.27
CA LYS A 63 -6.55 8.41 5.64
C LYS A 63 -7.09 7.76 4.37
N GLU A 64 -8.39 7.89 4.10
CA GLU A 64 -9.02 7.33 2.91
C GLU A 64 -8.35 7.79 1.61
N ARG A 65 -7.91 9.06 1.56
CA ARG A 65 -7.14 9.62 0.44
C ARG A 65 -5.86 8.85 0.13
N ASN A 66 -5.16 8.37 1.16
CA ASN A 66 -3.90 7.66 1.04
C ASN A 66 -4.15 6.24 0.54
N LEU A 67 -5.19 5.57 1.05
CA LEU A 67 -5.60 4.25 0.55
C LEU A 67 -5.96 4.30 -0.94
N LYS A 68 -6.78 5.27 -1.34
CA LYS A 68 -7.14 5.49 -2.75
C LYS A 68 -5.92 5.72 -3.64
N LEU A 69 -4.91 6.46 -3.14
CA LEU A 69 -3.67 6.69 -3.86
C LEU A 69 -2.91 5.37 -4.12
N LEU A 70 -2.79 4.52 -3.09
CA LEU A 70 -2.08 3.24 -3.21
C LEU A 70 -2.82 2.26 -4.12
N GLU A 71 -4.15 2.18 -4.01
CA GLU A 71 -5.00 1.38 -4.90
C GLU A 71 -4.89 1.85 -6.35
N ALA A 72 -4.75 3.15 -6.61
CA ALA A 72 -4.55 3.66 -7.97
C ALA A 72 -3.24 3.16 -8.57
N THR A 73 -2.17 3.11 -7.78
CA THR A 73 -0.86 2.60 -8.20
C THR A 73 -0.89 1.09 -8.43
N GLU A 74 -1.54 0.33 -7.55
CA GLU A 74 -1.82 -1.10 -7.74
C GLU A 74 -2.58 -1.34 -9.06
N MET A 75 -3.63 -0.56 -9.33
CA MET A 75 -4.40 -0.69 -10.57
C MET A 75 -3.60 -0.31 -11.81
N ASP A 76 -2.64 0.63 -11.73
CA ASP A 76 -1.73 0.91 -12.85
C ASP A 76 -0.87 -0.31 -13.20
N PHE A 77 -0.34 -1.00 -12.19
CA PHE A 77 0.40 -2.25 -12.38
C PHE A 77 -0.48 -3.32 -13.05
N TRP A 78 -1.67 -3.59 -12.50
CA TRP A 78 -2.54 -4.64 -13.02
C TRP A 78 -3.06 -4.35 -14.43
N ARG A 79 -3.30 -3.08 -14.75
CA ARG A 79 -3.72 -2.65 -16.09
C ARG A 79 -2.62 -2.91 -17.13
N ARG A 80 -1.36 -2.58 -16.81
CA ARG A 80 -0.21 -2.92 -17.67
C ARG A 80 -0.02 -4.42 -17.79
N ALA A 81 -0.12 -5.15 -16.68
CA ALA A 81 -0.01 -6.62 -16.65
C ALA A 81 -1.07 -7.30 -17.52
N ALA A 82 -2.25 -6.70 -17.64
CA ALA A 82 -3.35 -7.15 -18.50
C ALA A 82 -3.18 -6.72 -19.99
N GLY A 83 -2.12 -5.98 -20.32
CA GLY A 83 -1.90 -5.44 -21.65
C GLY A 83 -2.99 -4.44 -22.07
N LYS A 84 -3.54 -3.69 -21.12
CA LYS A 84 -4.59 -2.70 -21.37
C LYS A 84 -4.06 -1.30 -21.14
N SER A 85 -4.41 -0.39 -22.05
CA SER A 85 -4.12 1.02 -21.90
C SER A 85 -5.21 1.72 -21.09
N LYS A 86 -4.99 2.98 -20.70
CA LYS A 86 -6.07 3.83 -20.17
C LYS A 86 -7.07 4.24 -21.26
N LEU A 87 -6.65 4.29 -22.53
CA LEU A 87 -7.49 4.64 -23.67
C LEU A 87 -8.54 3.56 -23.96
N ASP A 88 -8.27 2.31 -23.57
CA ASP A 88 -9.21 1.20 -23.73
C ASP A 88 -10.47 1.34 -22.85
N ARG A 89 -10.47 2.27 -21.88
CA ARG A 89 -11.60 2.57 -20.96
C ARG A 89 -12.20 1.34 -20.28
N VAL A 90 -11.42 0.27 -20.12
CA VAL A 90 -11.85 -0.97 -19.45
C VAL A 90 -12.02 -0.71 -17.95
N ARG A 91 -13.19 -1.06 -17.40
CA ARG A 91 -13.51 -0.94 -15.96
C ARG A 91 -12.51 -1.72 -15.09
N ASN A 92 -12.22 -1.22 -13.90
CA ASN A 92 -11.21 -1.81 -13.01
C ASN A 92 -11.58 -3.24 -12.58
N GLU A 93 -12.85 -3.51 -12.34
CA GLU A 93 -13.37 -4.83 -11.98
C GLU A 93 -13.09 -5.85 -13.09
N ARG A 94 -13.20 -5.43 -14.35
CA ARG A 94 -12.88 -6.29 -15.49
C ARG A 94 -11.39 -6.61 -15.56
N ILE A 95 -10.51 -5.63 -15.27
CA ILE A 95 -9.06 -5.86 -15.20
C ILE A 95 -8.72 -6.85 -14.07
N GLN A 96 -9.33 -6.66 -12.89
CA GLN A 96 -9.16 -7.55 -11.74
C GLN A 96 -9.59 -8.98 -12.08
N ASN A 97 -10.73 -9.15 -12.75
CA ASN A 97 -11.20 -10.47 -13.21
C ASN A 97 -10.28 -11.10 -14.26
N ILE A 98 -9.71 -10.32 -15.19
CA ILE A 98 -8.76 -10.83 -16.19
C ILE A 98 -7.48 -11.34 -15.52
N ILE A 99 -6.96 -10.61 -14.53
CA ILE A 99 -5.70 -10.94 -13.85
C ILE A 99 -5.90 -11.96 -12.71
N GLY A 100 -7.12 -12.08 -12.17
CA GLY A 100 -7.40 -12.91 -11.01
C GLY A 100 -6.93 -12.29 -9.70
N VAL A 101 -7.06 -10.96 -9.56
CA VAL A 101 -6.73 -10.25 -8.32
C VAL A 101 -7.83 -10.54 -7.29
N LYS A 102 -7.47 -11.19 -6.17
CA LYS A 102 -8.42 -11.56 -5.11
C LYS A 102 -8.60 -10.49 -4.05
N HIS A 103 -7.53 -9.76 -3.73
CA HIS A 103 -7.48 -8.77 -2.66
C HIS A 103 -6.79 -7.51 -3.16
N ARG A 104 -7.23 -6.36 -2.66
CA ARG A 104 -6.57 -5.07 -2.91
C ARG A 104 -5.48 -4.81 -1.88
N ILE A 105 -4.52 -3.97 -2.23
CA ILE A 105 -3.45 -3.54 -1.31
C ILE A 105 -4.00 -2.89 -0.03
N SER A 106 -5.16 -2.23 -0.10
CA SER A 106 -5.81 -1.63 1.06
C SER A 106 -6.28 -2.67 2.09
N GLU A 107 -6.74 -3.84 1.63
CA GLU A 107 -7.10 -4.97 2.50
C GLU A 107 -5.84 -5.56 3.16
N ASP A 108 -4.79 -5.77 2.37
CA ASP A 108 -3.52 -6.28 2.87
C ASP A 108 -2.91 -5.38 3.95
N ILE A 109 -2.95 -4.06 3.73
CA ILE A 109 -2.47 -3.07 4.70
C ILE A 109 -3.27 -3.16 6.01
N LYS A 110 -4.60 -3.23 5.93
CA LYS A 110 -5.45 -3.38 7.12
C LYS A 110 -5.17 -4.68 7.87
N ILE A 111 -4.97 -5.79 7.16
CA ILE A 111 -4.61 -7.08 7.76
C ILE A 111 -3.26 -6.96 8.49
N ASN A 112 -2.26 -6.34 7.89
CA ASN A 112 -0.95 -6.14 8.52
C ASN A 112 -1.04 -5.24 9.76
N GLN A 113 -1.86 -4.19 9.73
CA GLN A 113 -2.11 -3.36 10.91
C GLN A 113 -2.77 -4.14 12.04
N LEU A 114 -3.76 -4.99 11.75
CA LEU A 114 -4.38 -5.85 12.76
C LEU A 114 -3.41 -6.88 13.33
N ARG A 115 -2.54 -7.44 12.49
CA ARG A 115 -1.46 -8.34 12.95
C ARG A 115 -0.49 -7.61 13.87
N TRP A 116 -0.05 -6.40 13.51
CA TRP A 116 0.82 -5.55 14.32
C TRP A 116 0.15 -5.18 15.65
N TYR A 117 -1.11 -4.74 15.61
CA TYR A 117 -1.89 -4.43 16.80
C TYR A 117 -1.98 -5.62 17.74
N GLY A 118 -2.36 -6.80 17.22
CA GLY A 118 -2.42 -8.02 18.00
C GLY A 118 -1.05 -8.41 18.59
N HIS A 119 0.04 -8.20 17.85
CA HIS A 119 1.39 -8.42 18.34
C HIS A 119 1.72 -7.48 19.50
N VAL A 120 1.44 -6.18 19.37
CA VAL A 120 1.63 -5.20 20.45
C VAL A 120 0.77 -5.55 21.67
N GLN A 121 -0.48 -5.98 21.48
CA GLN A 121 -1.36 -6.35 22.59
C GLN A 121 -0.82 -7.51 23.43
N ARG A 122 -0.07 -8.45 22.82
CA ARG A 122 0.57 -9.58 23.51
C ARG A 122 1.93 -9.24 24.15
N MET A 123 2.46 -8.03 23.95
CA MET A 123 3.71 -7.60 24.59
C MET A 123 3.49 -7.30 26.08
N GLU A 124 4.55 -7.47 26.87
CA GLU A 124 4.63 -6.99 28.25
C GLU A 124 4.32 -5.48 28.37
N GLU A 125 3.62 -5.07 29.43
CA GLU A 125 3.19 -3.68 29.66
C GLU A 125 4.36 -2.69 29.77
N ASN A 126 5.56 -3.17 30.12
CA ASN A 126 6.74 -2.33 30.22
C ASN A 126 7.32 -1.92 28.85
N ARG A 127 6.92 -2.58 27.76
CA ARG A 127 7.44 -2.38 26.40
C ARG A 127 6.98 -1.04 25.83
N ILE A 128 7.90 -0.34 25.18
CA ILE A 128 7.67 0.99 24.59
C ILE A 128 6.46 1.00 23.63
N PRO A 129 6.29 0.05 22.68
CA PRO A 129 5.15 0.07 21.76
C PRO A 129 3.79 -0.04 22.47
N LYS A 130 3.68 -0.88 23.50
CA LYS A 130 2.45 -1.05 24.30
C LYS A 130 2.13 0.23 25.09
N LYS A 131 3.16 0.83 25.71
CA LYS A 131 3.04 2.12 26.42
C LYS A 131 2.57 3.24 25.51
N ILE A 132 3.18 3.39 24.33
CA ILE A 132 2.83 4.43 23.36
C ILE A 132 1.40 4.23 22.85
N LEU A 133 1.00 2.98 22.56
CA LEU A 133 -0.35 2.68 22.08
C LEU A 133 -1.43 3.06 23.11
N ASN A 134 -1.16 2.85 24.39
CA ASN A 134 -2.08 3.16 25.50
C ASN A 134 -1.96 4.62 25.99
N TRP A 135 -0.98 5.38 25.47
CA TRP A 135 -0.72 6.72 25.94
C TRP A 135 -1.72 7.72 25.35
N THR A 136 -2.43 8.42 26.23
CA THR A 136 -3.32 9.52 25.85
C THR A 136 -2.57 10.84 25.99
N PRO A 137 -2.30 11.58 24.89
CA PRO A 137 -1.65 12.88 24.98
C PRO A 137 -2.47 13.85 25.83
N GLN A 138 -1.84 14.46 26.83
CA GLN A 138 -2.42 15.58 27.57
C GLN A 138 -2.30 16.85 26.72
N GLY A 139 -3.34 17.17 25.94
CA GLY A 139 -3.41 18.38 25.13
C GLY A 139 -4.84 18.72 24.72
N LYS A 140 -5.23 19.99 24.86
CA LYS A 140 -6.52 20.50 24.39
C LYS A 140 -6.39 20.81 22.90
N ARG A 141 -7.22 20.20 22.06
CA ARG A 141 -7.31 20.56 20.63
C ARG A 141 -7.72 22.03 20.57
N ARG A 142 -6.94 22.89 19.92
CA ARG A 142 -7.37 24.27 19.66
C ARG A 142 -8.60 24.19 18.76
N GLU A 143 -9.74 24.59 19.29
CA GLU A 143 -10.94 24.87 18.51
C GLU A 143 -10.62 26.07 17.63
N THR A 144 -10.72 25.86 16.32
CA THR A 144 -10.64 26.90 15.28
C THR A 144 -12.04 27.29 14.86
#